data_AF-A0A538LQ97-F1
#
_entry.id   AF-A0A538LQ97-F1
#
_cell.length_a   1.000
_cell.length_b   1.000
_cell.length_c   1.000
_cell.angle_alpha   90.00
_cell.angle_beta   90.00
_cell.angle_gamma   90.00
#
_symmetry.space_group_name_H-M   'P 1'
#
loop_
_entity.id
_entity.type
_entity.pdbx_description
1 polymer ?
#
loop_
_entity_poly.entity_id
_entity_poly.type
_entity_poly.pdbx_seq_one_letter_code
_entity_poly.pdbx_strand_id
1 'polypeptide(L)'
;MDLDEARAFVQKHHRGVLATRRADGRIQQSPVLVNVDGEGRAMISSRETAYKVRNLRRDPWAQACIFTNGFFGQWLFFEGTAQVVSLPEAMDPLIDYYKRFPDENPDWDDYRERMERERRVLIRIELERAGPDRQG
;
A
#
# COMPACT_ATOMS: atom_id res chain seq x y z
N MET A 1 -18.22 -7.56 -1.78
CA MET A 1 -17.12 -8.08 -0.98
C MET A 1 -17.08 -7.21 0.24
N ASP A 2 -17.10 -7.82 1.41
CA ASP A 2 -17.00 -7.08 2.65
C ASP A 2 -15.57 -6.52 2.83
N LEU A 3 -15.43 -5.37 3.49
CA LEU A 3 -14.12 -4.76 3.68
C LEU A 3 -13.23 -5.58 4.61
N ASP A 4 -13.80 -6.31 5.57
CA ASP A 4 -13.00 -7.17 6.45
C ASP A 4 -12.48 -8.40 5.70
N GLU A 5 -13.26 -8.94 4.78
CA GLU A 5 -12.80 -9.98 3.84
C GLU A 5 -11.63 -9.47 2.99
N ALA A 6 -11.71 -8.23 2.49
CA ALA A 6 -10.65 -7.62 1.72
C ALA A 6 -9.37 -7.42 2.55
N ARG A 7 -9.49 -6.93 3.79
CA ARG A 7 -8.36 -6.77 4.72
C ARG A 7 -7.70 -8.13 5.01
N ALA A 8 -8.50 -9.15 5.30
CA ALA A 8 -8.01 -10.50 5.57
C ALA A 8 -7.27 -11.11 4.37
N PHE A 9 -7.73 -10.82 3.15
CA PHE A 9 -7.05 -11.26 1.93
C PHE A 9 -5.72 -10.52 1.73
N VAL A 10 -5.67 -9.20 1.93
CA VAL A 10 -4.42 -8.40 1.82
C VAL A 10 -3.37 -8.83 2.85
N GLN A 11 -3.79 -9.21 4.05
CA GLN A 11 -2.90 -9.76 5.09
C GLN A 11 -2.26 -11.10 4.70
N LYS A 12 -2.85 -11.84 3.75
CA LYS A 12 -2.31 -13.11 3.24
C LYS A 12 -1.59 -12.95 1.90
N HIS A 13 -1.95 -11.91 1.13
CA HIS A 13 -1.51 -11.69 -0.23
C HIS A 13 -1.05 -10.24 -0.40
N HIS A 14 0.26 -10.05 -0.49
CA HIS A 14 0.83 -8.72 -0.39
C HIS A 14 1.19 -8.07 -1.73
N ARG A 15 1.11 -8.80 -2.84
CA ARG A 15 1.56 -8.30 -4.14
C ARG A 15 0.39 -7.67 -4.87
N GLY A 16 0.57 -6.45 -5.34
CA GLY A 16 -0.49 -5.74 -6.05
C GLY A 16 0.01 -4.70 -7.04
N VAL A 17 -0.94 -4.13 -7.77
CA VAL A 17 -0.75 -2.98 -8.64
C VAL A 17 -1.58 -1.81 -8.10
N LEU A 18 -0.90 -0.74 -7.69
CA LEU A 18 -1.53 0.50 -7.24
C LEU A 18 -1.77 1.42 -8.43
N ALA A 19 -3.01 1.89 -8.58
CA ALA A 19 -3.45 2.94 -9.47
C ALA A 19 -3.58 4.27 -8.71
N THR A 20 -3.08 5.34 -9.31
CA THR A 20 -3.21 6.73 -8.84
C THR A 20 -3.58 7.64 -10.02
N ARG A 21 -4.15 8.82 -9.75
CA ARG A 21 -4.48 9.79 -10.80
C ARG A 21 -3.34 10.77 -11.03
N ARG A 22 -2.99 11.01 -12.29
CA ARG A 22 -2.04 12.05 -12.74
C ARG A 22 -2.72 13.43 -12.75
N ALA A 23 -1.93 14.49 -12.92
CA ALA A 23 -2.45 15.86 -12.95
C ALA A 23 -3.41 16.11 -14.11
N ASP A 24 -3.28 15.33 -15.19
CA ASP A 24 -4.15 15.35 -16.37
C ASP A 24 -5.33 14.36 -16.24
N GLY A 25 -5.59 13.83 -15.04
CA GLY A 25 -6.68 12.88 -14.78
C GLY A 25 -6.43 11.44 -15.23
N ARG A 26 -5.37 11.17 -16.02
CA ARG A 26 -5.05 9.80 -16.46
C ARG A 26 -4.56 8.93 -15.31
N ILE A 27 -4.79 7.63 -15.41
CA ILE A 27 -4.32 6.67 -14.42
C ILE A 27 -2.82 6.38 -14.61
N GLN A 28 -2.08 6.31 -13.50
CA GLN A 28 -0.73 5.76 -13.43
C GLN A 28 -0.74 4.52 -12.53
N GLN A 29 -0.22 3.40 -13.04
CA GLN A 29 -0.15 2.13 -12.33
C GLN A 29 1.29 1.75 -11.99
N SER A 30 1.49 1.13 -10.83
CA SER A 30 2.79 0.60 -10.43
C SER A 30 2.67 -0.61 -9.51
N PRO A 31 3.55 -1.62 -9.63
CA PRO A 31 3.65 -2.70 -8.67
C PRO A 31 3.96 -2.17 -7.26
N VAL A 32 3.38 -2.83 -6.25
CA VAL A 32 3.55 -2.54 -4.82
C VAL A 32 3.53 -3.82 -4.00
N LEU A 33 4.18 -3.74 -2.83
CA LEU A 33 3.84 -4.57 -1.70
C LEU A 33 2.86 -3.80 -0.82
N VAL A 34 1.88 -4.50 -0.27
CA VAL A 34 0.83 -3.94 0.58
C VAL A 34 0.59 -4.83 1.79
N ASN A 35 0.28 -4.21 2.93
CA ASN A 35 -0.23 -4.91 4.11
C ASN A 35 -1.37 -4.07 4.74
N VAL A 36 -1.92 -4.50 5.87
CA VAL A 36 -2.97 -3.78 6.60
C VAL A 36 -2.46 -3.43 8.01
N ASP A 37 -2.68 -2.20 8.47
CA ASP A 37 -2.33 -1.77 9.83
C ASP A 37 -3.33 -2.25 10.90
N GLY A 38 -3.07 -1.91 12.17
CA GLY A 38 -3.96 -2.26 13.28
C GLY A 38 -5.32 -1.55 13.25
N GLU A 39 -5.48 -0.52 12.42
CA GLU A 39 -6.72 0.24 12.24
C GLU A 39 -7.48 -0.20 10.97
N GLY A 40 -6.99 -1.20 10.24
CA GLY A 40 -7.64 -1.72 9.05
C GLY A 40 -7.33 -0.96 7.76
N ARG A 41 -6.33 -0.06 7.76
CA ARG A 41 -5.90 0.69 6.56
C ARG A 41 -4.86 -0.08 5.78
N ALA A 42 -4.91 -0.02 4.45
CA ALA A 42 -3.84 -0.56 3.64
C ALA A 42 -2.58 0.31 3.75
N MET A 43 -1.43 -0.33 3.89
CA MET A 43 -0.12 0.29 4.05
C MET A 43 0.80 -0.06 2.89
N ILE A 44 1.49 0.94 2.33
CA ILE A 44 2.48 0.77 1.26
C ILE A 44 3.69 1.66 1.56
N SER A 45 4.89 1.08 1.62
CA SER A 45 6.14 1.86 1.67
C SER A 45 6.53 2.36 0.27
N SER A 46 6.88 3.64 0.16
CA SER A 46 7.37 4.23 -1.09
C SER A 46 8.45 5.28 -0.80
N ARG A 47 9.12 5.77 -1.84
CA ARG A 47 10.04 6.92 -1.76
C ARG A 47 9.28 8.21 -2.05
N GLU A 48 9.65 9.31 -1.40
CA GLU A 48 9.06 10.64 -1.60
C GLU A 48 9.02 11.07 -3.08
N THR A 49 10.06 10.71 -3.83
CA THR A 49 10.22 11.08 -5.25
C THR A 49 9.39 10.22 -6.21
N ALA A 50 8.72 9.17 -5.74
CA ALA A 50 7.96 8.28 -6.60
C ALA A 50 6.74 8.98 -7.24
N TYR A 51 6.45 8.66 -8.50
CA TYR A 51 5.29 9.23 -9.20
C TYR A 51 3.97 9.04 -8.45
N LYS A 52 3.77 7.85 -7.87
CA LYS A 52 2.59 7.51 -7.05
C LYS A 52 2.46 8.45 -5.84
N VAL A 53 3.56 8.81 -5.17
CA VAL A 53 3.54 9.71 -4.01
C VAL A 53 3.19 11.13 -4.43
N ARG A 54 3.82 11.65 -5.49
CA ARG A 54 3.49 12.96 -6.05
C ARG A 54 2.02 13.04 -6.50
N ASN A 55 1.49 11.95 -7.04
CA ASN A 55 0.09 11.88 -7.43
C ASN A 55 -0.83 11.92 -6.20
N LEU A 56 -0.57 11.08 -5.19
CA LEU A 56 -1.39 10.98 -3.98
C LEU A 56 -1.39 12.26 -3.13
N ARG A 57 -0.28 13.01 -3.10
CA ARG A 57 -0.26 14.31 -2.43
C ARG A 57 -1.16 15.36 -3.09
N ARG A 58 -1.41 15.23 -4.40
CA ARG A 58 -2.29 16.14 -5.15
C ARG A 58 -3.75 15.65 -5.12
N ASP A 59 -3.94 14.35 -5.35
CA ASP A 59 -5.24 13.69 -5.43
C ASP A 59 -5.14 12.38 -4.64
N PRO A 60 -5.80 12.29 -3.46
CA PRO A 60 -5.62 11.16 -2.55
C PRO A 60 -6.33 9.88 -3.03
N TRP A 61 -7.01 9.91 -4.17
CA TRP A 61 -7.67 8.72 -4.71
C TRP A 61 -6.66 7.61 -5.05
N ALA A 62 -6.90 6.42 -4.51
CA ALA A 62 -6.10 5.23 -4.73
C ALA A 62 -6.96 4.00 -4.94
N GLN A 63 -6.54 3.13 -5.86
CA GLN A 63 -7.11 1.80 -6.03
C GLN A 63 -5.97 0.79 -6.19
N ALA A 64 -6.06 -0.37 -5.55
CA ALA A 64 -5.07 -1.43 -5.73
C ALA A 64 -5.74 -2.75 -6.08
N CYS A 65 -5.17 -3.45 -7.07
CA CYS A 65 -5.53 -4.83 -7.39
C CYS A 65 -4.47 -5.77 -6.81
N ILE A 66 -4.91 -6.74 -6.02
CA ILE A 66 -4.09 -7.62 -5.19
C ILE A 66 -4.21 -9.05 -5.68
N PHE A 67 -3.07 -9.71 -5.81
CA PHE A 67 -2.95 -11.03 -6.43
C PHE A 67 -2.45 -12.06 -5.43
N THR A 68 -2.90 -13.30 -5.61
CA THR A 68 -2.23 -14.47 -5.04
C THR A 68 -0.90 -14.73 -5.75
N ASN A 69 -0.05 -15.59 -5.19
CA ASN A 69 1.19 -16.02 -5.85
C ASN A 69 0.95 -16.81 -7.15
N GLY A 70 -0.25 -17.38 -7.33
CA GLY A 70 -0.66 -18.06 -8.57
C GLY A 70 -1.00 -17.10 -9.72
N PHE A 71 -1.11 -15.79 -9.42
CA PHE A 71 -1.52 -14.71 -10.32
C PHE A 71 -2.94 -14.84 -10.90
N PHE A 72 -3.24 -15.95 -11.56
CA PHE A 72 -4.59 -16.33 -11.99
C PHE A 72 -5.37 -16.96 -10.84
N GLY A 73 -6.70 -16.86 -10.90
CA GLY A 73 -7.60 -17.38 -9.87
C GLY A 73 -8.12 -16.27 -8.96
N GLN A 74 -8.07 -16.46 -7.64
CA GLN A 74 -8.55 -15.45 -6.70
C GLN A 74 -7.69 -14.18 -6.77
N TRP A 75 -8.38 -13.05 -6.84
CA TRP A 75 -7.82 -11.70 -6.76
C TRP A 75 -8.88 -10.80 -6.14
N LEU A 76 -8.45 -9.65 -5.63
CA LEU A 76 -9.37 -8.59 -5.24
C LEU A 76 -8.84 -7.23 -5.67
N PHE A 77 -9.71 -6.25 -5.70
CA PHE A 77 -9.31 -4.85 -5.65
C PHE A 77 -9.90 -4.17 -4.43
N PHE A 78 -9.22 -3.15 -3.94
CA PHE A 78 -9.79 -2.18 -3.02
C PHE A 78 -9.57 -0.76 -3.56
N GLU A 79 -10.44 0.15 -3.17
CA GLU A 79 -10.38 1.57 -3.48
C GLU A 79 -10.61 2.39 -2.21
N GLY A 80 -9.98 3.56 -2.14
CA GLY A 80 -10.34 4.58 -1.16
C GLY A 80 -9.35 5.74 -1.11
N THR A 81 -9.31 6.39 0.05
CA THR A 81 -8.60 7.67 0.24
C THR A 81 -7.25 7.44 0.90
N ALA A 82 -6.19 7.94 0.25
CA ALA A 82 -4.82 7.79 0.72
C ALA A 82 -4.32 9.03 1.49
N GLN A 83 -3.51 8.76 2.53
CA GLN A 83 -2.68 9.73 3.21
C GLN A 83 -1.20 9.34 3.00
N VAL A 84 -0.37 10.31 2.64
CA VAL A 84 1.09 10.15 2.60
C VAL A 84 1.69 10.69 3.89
N VAL A 85 2.21 9.81 4.73
CA VAL A 85 2.92 10.14 5.97
C VAL A 85 4.41 10.23 5.66
N SER A 86 5.02 11.36 6.03
CA SER A 86 6.44 11.64 5.78
C SER A 86 7.28 11.35 7.01
N LEU A 87 8.59 11.22 6.85
CA LEU A 87 9.49 11.25 8.01
C LEU A 87 9.49 12.64 8.66
N PRO A 88 9.65 12.73 9.99
CA PRO A 88 9.95 11.61 10.92
C PRO A 88 8.75 10.75 11.32
N GLU A 89 7.51 11.23 11.14
CA GLU A 89 6.29 10.58 11.65
C GLU A 89 6.02 9.20 11.01
N ALA A 90 6.56 8.96 9.81
CA ALA A 90 6.42 7.69 9.11
C ALA A 90 7.31 6.58 9.67
N MET A 91 8.30 6.86 10.52
CA MET A 91 9.32 5.87 10.87
C MET A 91 8.74 4.66 11.62
N ASP A 92 8.03 4.90 12.73
CA ASP A 92 7.44 3.80 13.50
C ASP A 92 6.35 3.05 12.70
N PRO A 93 5.49 3.72 11.92
CA PRO A 93 4.59 3.04 10.97
C PRO A 93 5.30 2.22 9.88
N LEU A 94 6.46 2.65 9.38
CA LEU A 94 7.26 1.89 8.40
C LEU A 94 7.84 0.62 9.03
N ILE A 95 8.29 0.71 10.29
CA ILE A 95 8.73 -0.44 11.08
C ILE A 95 7.58 -1.43 11.28
N ASP A 96 6.39 -0.94 11.68
CA ASP A 96 5.19 -1.79 11.80
C ASP A 96 4.83 -2.44 10.46
N TYR A 97 4.83 -1.68 9.36
CA TYR A 97 4.64 -2.21 8.00
C TYR A 97 5.62 -3.34 7.69
N TYR A 98 6.91 -3.18 8.00
CA TYR A 98 7.93 -4.19 7.71
C TYR A 98 7.75 -5.47 8.52
N LYS A 99 7.45 -5.34 9.82
CA LYS A 99 7.22 -6.48 10.73
C LYS A 99 6.06 -7.40 10.30
N ARG A 100 5.17 -6.92 9.42
CA ARG A 100 4.02 -7.69 8.93
C ARG A 100 4.33 -8.58 7.74
N PHE A 101 5.55 -8.52 7.20
CA PHE A 101 5.99 -9.44 6.16
C PHE A 101 6.77 -10.60 6.81
N PRO A 102 6.49 -11.85 6.40
CA PRO A 102 7.36 -12.96 6.79
C PRO A 102 8.73 -12.75 6.14
N ASP A 103 9.76 -12.95 6.95
CA ASP A 103 11.19 -12.85 6.67
C ASP A 103 11.87 -11.49 6.86
N GLU A 104 13.08 -11.65 7.40
CA GLU A 104 14.10 -10.67 7.78
C GLU A 104 13.98 -10.18 9.23
N ASN A 105 14.99 -10.52 10.03
CA ASN A 105 15.31 -9.86 11.30
C ASN A 105 16.22 -8.67 10.94
N PRO A 106 15.68 -7.50 10.57
CA PRO A 106 16.52 -6.37 10.24
C PRO A 106 17.24 -5.89 11.49
N ASP A 107 18.46 -5.43 11.31
CA ASP A 107 19.01 -4.43 12.20
C ASP A 107 18.13 -3.17 12.08
N TRP A 108 17.44 -2.80 13.17
CA TRP A 108 16.49 -1.69 13.15
C TRP A 108 17.18 -0.34 13.00
N ASP A 109 18.45 -0.21 13.37
CA ASP A 109 19.20 1.03 13.20
C ASP A 109 19.58 1.21 11.73
N ASP A 110 20.12 0.18 11.08
CA ASP A 110 20.36 0.20 9.61
C ASP A 110 19.05 0.42 8.84
N TYR A 111 17.95 -0.19 9.28
CA TYR A 111 16.64 0.03 8.68
C TYR A 111 16.24 1.52 8.75
N ARG A 112 16.37 2.16 9.92
CA ARG A 112 16.04 3.58 10.12
C ARG A 112 16.92 4.48 9.23
N GLU A 113 18.23 4.26 9.24
CA GLU A 113 19.16 5.00 8.38
C GLU A 113 18.82 4.85 6.88
N ARG A 114 18.45 3.63 6.45
CA ARG A 114 18.01 3.37 5.09
C ARG A 114 16.71 4.11 4.76
N MET A 115 15.73 4.12 5.66
CA MET A 115 14.46 4.84 5.45
C MET A 115 14.70 6.34 5.27
N GLU A 116 15.57 6.94 6.10
CA GLU A 116 15.95 8.35 6.02
C GLU A 116 16.70 8.66 4.72
N ARG A 117 17.75 7.89 4.41
CA ARG A 117 18.56 8.05 3.19
C ARG A 117 17.72 7.97 1.93
N GLU A 118 16.78 7.02 1.88
CA GLU A 118 15.89 6.85 0.73
C GLU A 118 14.68 7.80 0.74
N ARG A 119 14.55 8.66 1.76
CA ARG A 119 13.41 9.56 1.97
C ARG A 119 12.09 8.82 1.86
N ARG A 120 11.97 7.73 2.62
CA ARG A 120 10.81 6.86 2.60
C ARG A 120 9.61 7.54 3.21
N VAL A 121 8.45 7.18 2.68
CA VAL A 121 7.13 7.58 3.18
C VAL A 121 6.27 6.34 3.33
N LEU A 122 5.30 6.44 4.24
CA LEU A 122 4.21 5.48 4.33
C LEU A 122 2.98 6.04 3.61
N ILE A 123 2.44 5.29 2.67
CA ILE A 123 1.11 5.54 2.12
C ILE A 123 0.14 4.70 2.93
N ARG A 124 -0.84 5.35 3.57
CA ARG A 124 -1.98 4.71 4.24
C ARG A 124 -3.23 4.94 3.42
N ILE A 125 -4.03 3.91 3.19
CA ILE A 125 -5.26 4.00 2.41
C ILE A 125 -6.41 3.52 3.28
N GLU A 126 -7.37 4.41 3.54
CA GLU A 126 -8.65 4.02 4.13
C GLU A 126 -9.48 3.31 3.07
N LEU A 127 -9.92 2.08 3.36
CA LEU A 127 -10.67 1.29 2.39
C LEU A 127 -12.14 1.74 2.40
N GLU A 128 -12.62 2.16 1.23
CA GLU A 128 -14.01 2.61 1.04
C GLU A 128 -14.82 1.60 0.22
N ARG A 129 -14.15 0.84 -0.66
CA ARG A 129 -14.77 -0.18 -1.50
C ARG A 129 -13.81 -1.34 -1.73
N ALA A 130 -14.37 -2.55 -1.85
CA ALA A 130 -13.65 -3.73 -2.31
C ALA A 130 -14.48 -4.55 -3.29
N GLY A 131 -13.80 -5.38 -4.09
CA GLY A 131 -14.41 -6.32 -5.03
C GLY A 131 -13.36 -7.28 -5.58
N PRO A 132 -13.68 -8.11 -6.59
CA PRO A 132 -14.91 -8.10 -7.35
C PRO A 132 -16.08 -8.76 -6.61
N ASP A 133 -17.30 -8.20 -6.77
CA ASP A 133 -18.54 -8.80 -6.26
C ASP A 133 -19.05 -9.97 -7.11
N ARG A 134 -18.53 -10.08 -8.33
CA ARG A 134 -18.83 -11.14 -9.30
C ARG A 134 -17.55 -11.46 -10.08
N GLN A 135 -17.20 -12.73 -10.16
CA GLN A 135 -16.14 -13.21 -11.06
C GLN A 135 -16.79 -13.58 -12.39
N GLY A 136 -16.13 -13.24 -13.50
CA GLY A 136 -16.53 -13.56 -14.87
C GLY A 136 -15.39 -14.23 -15.62
#